data_AF-A0A535YMX0-F1
#
_entry.id   AF-A0A535YMX0-F1
#
_cell.length_a   1.000
_cell.length_b   1.000
_cell.length_c   1.000
_cell.angle_alpha   90.00
_cell.angle_beta   90.00
_cell.angle_gamma   90.00
#
_symmetry.space_group_name_H-M   'P 1'
#
loop_
_entity.id
_entity.type
_entity.pdbx_description
1 polymer ?
#
loop_
_entity_poly.entity_id
_entity_poly.type
_entity_poly.pdbx_seq_one_letter_code
_entity_poly.pdbx_strand_id
1 'polypeptide(L)'
;MVQPASRAEEAVARASLWRGKAITLSALSGGLTNENYLVDAGGERYVMRLPGASTELLSIDRANELYNTRAAATTGIGPRVLEHIPALDAMILEFIPGPTMSAATLRSRAMAERMAESFKRLHAAPRFRKDFDMFRLIEEYLWIVGEHEVAIPDDYSARLPLVKEIERAV
;
A
#
# COMPACT_ATOMS: atom_id res chain seq x y z
N MET A 1 -4.29 12.72 -33.51
CA MET A 1 -4.49 12.98 -32.07
C MET A 1 -3.46 12.15 -31.32
N VAL A 2 -2.56 12.79 -30.59
CA VAL A 2 -1.62 12.07 -29.70
C VAL A 2 -2.45 11.62 -28.49
N GLN A 3 -2.51 10.32 -28.23
CA GLN A 3 -3.13 9.82 -27.00
C GLN A 3 -2.37 10.43 -25.81
N PRO A 4 -3.05 10.93 -24.77
CA PRO A 4 -2.36 11.41 -23.58
C PRO A 4 -1.52 10.28 -22.99
N ALA A 5 -0.30 10.61 -22.55
CA ALA A 5 0.57 9.67 -21.87
C ALA A 5 -0.15 9.11 -20.63
N SER A 6 0.01 7.81 -20.39
CA SER A 6 -0.50 7.17 -19.18
C SER A 6 0.14 7.78 -17.93
N ARG A 7 -0.52 7.68 -16.77
CA ARG A 7 0.03 8.13 -15.48
C ARG A 7 1.39 7.49 -15.18
N ALA A 8 1.61 6.26 -15.62
CA ALA A 8 2.87 5.55 -15.49
C ALA A 8 3.99 6.18 -16.34
N GLU A 9 3.71 6.54 -17.59
CA GLU A 9 4.66 7.24 -18.46
C GLU A 9 4.98 8.65 -17.93
N GLU A 10 3.99 9.36 -17.40
CA GLU A 10 4.20 10.66 -16.74
C GLU A 10 5.11 10.52 -15.50
N ALA A 11 4.89 9.49 -14.68
CA ALA A 11 5.75 9.22 -13.53
C ALA A 11 7.20 8.92 -13.95
N VAL A 12 7.40 8.12 -15.01
CA VAL A 12 8.75 7.87 -15.57
C VAL A 12 9.41 9.16 -16.04
N ALA A 13 8.68 10.02 -16.75
CA ALA A 13 9.23 11.28 -17.25
C ALA A 13 9.63 12.25 -16.12
N ARG A 14 8.97 12.18 -14.96
CA ARG A 14 9.25 13.02 -13.80
C ARG A 14 10.35 12.48 -12.89
N ALA A 15 10.62 11.17 -12.92
CA ALA A 15 11.61 10.51 -12.06
C ALA A 15 13.04 11.01 -12.35
N SER A 16 13.66 11.62 -11.34
CA SER A 16 15.05 12.07 -11.40
C SER A 16 16.04 10.90 -11.48
N LEU A 17 15.72 9.76 -10.84
CA LEU A 17 16.55 8.55 -10.79
C LEU A 17 16.88 7.94 -12.16
N TRP A 18 16.04 8.25 -13.14
CA TRP A 18 16.01 7.61 -14.46
C TRP A 18 16.40 8.55 -15.60
N ARG A 19 16.76 9.80 -15.29
CA ARG A 19 17.18 10.77 -16.31
C ARG A 19 18.35 10.24 -17.14
N GLY A 20 18.17 10.27 -18.46
CA GLY A 20 19.19 9.82 -19.42
C GLY A 20 19.34 8.30 -19.53
N LYS A 21 18.47 7.50 -18.89
CA LYS A 21 18.47 6.04 -19.01
C LYS A 21 17.37 5.57 -19.95
N ALA A 22 17.61 4.45 -20.64
CA ALA A 22 16.55 3.72 -21.33
C ALA A 22 15.68 3.01 -20.28
N ILE A 23 14.35 3.16 -20.40
CA ILE A 23 13.38 2.66 -19.43
C ILE A 23 12.47 1.63 -20.07
N THR A 24 12.30 0.50 -19.39
CA THR A 24 11.25 -0.48 -19.70
C THR A 24 10.30 -0.60 -18.52
N LEU A 25 9.00 -0.52 -18.79
CA LEU A 25 7.93 -0.69 -17.81
C LEU A 25 7.21 -2.01 -18.04
N SER A 26 6.92 -2.73 -16.97
CA SER A 26 6.05 -3.91 -17.00
C SER A 26 5.11 -3.88 -15.81
N ALA A 27 3.83 -4.12 -16.03
CA ALA A 27 2.85 -4.17 -14.95
C ALA A 27 3.15 -5.38 -14.05
N LEU A 28 3.18 -5.14 -12.74
CA LEU A 28 3.24 -6.18 -11.73
C LEU A 28 1.81 -6.56 -11.35
N SER A 29 1.48 -7.84 -11.50
CA SER A 29 0.23 -8.36 -10.97
C SER A 29 0.29 -8.38 -9.44
N GLY A 30 -0.82 -8.01 -8.81
CA GLY A 30 -0.91 -7.92 -7.35
C GLY A 30 -1.11 -6.48 -6.89
N GLY A 31 -2.10 -6.30 -6.01
CA GLY A 31 -2.59 -5.00 -5.57
C GLY A 31 -4.02 -4.76 -6.05
N LEU A 32 -4.94 -4.58 -5.11
CA LEU A 32 -6.33 -4.20 -5.41
C LEU A 32 -6.47 -2.68 -5.58
N THR A 33 -5.66 -1.93 -4.83
CA THR A 33 -5.81 -0.48 -4.63
C THR A 33 -4.68 0.35 -5.24
N ASN A 34 -3.70 -0.29 -5.90
CA ASN A 34 -2.55 0.39 -6.48
C ASN A 34 -2.19 -0.22 -7.83
N GLU A 35 -1.67 0.63 -8.71
CA GLU A 35 -1.02 0.21 -9.94
C GLU A 35 0.48 0.06 -9.66
N ASN A 36 0.99 -1.16 -9.76
CA ASN A 36 2.39 -1.48 -9.48
C ASN A 36 3.11 -1.83 -10.78
N TYR A 37 4.32 -1.31 -10.97
CA TYR A 37 5.14 -1.55 -12.15
C TYR A 37 6.54 -1.97 -11.73
N LEU A 38 7.08 -2.96 -12.44
CA LEU A 38 8.51 -3.23 -12.47
C LEU A 38 9.11 -2.30 -13.52
N VAL A 39 10.10 -1.53 -13.09
CA VAL A 39 10.84 -0.60 -13.94
C VAL A 39 12.26 -1.10 -14.09
N ASP A 40 12.71 -1.32 -15.31
CA ASP A 40 14.12 -1.51 -15.64
C ASP A 40 14.68 -0.19 -16.19
N ALA A 41 15.72 0.34 -15.55
CA ALA A 41 16.37 1.57 -15.97
C ALA A 41 17.88 1.36 -16.12
N GLY A 42 18.31 1.08 -17.35
CA GLY A 42 19.70 0.81 -17.67
C GLY A 42 20.26 -0.46 -17.00
N GLY A 43 19.43 -1.50 -16.84
CA GLY A 43 19.81 -2.79 -16.23
C GLY A 43 19.57 -2.88 -14.72
N GLU A 44 19.22 -1.77 -14.07
CA GLU A 44 18.83 -1.74 -12.66
C GLU A 44 17.30 -1.80 -12.51
N ARG A 45 16.82 -2.57 -11.53
CA ARG A 45 15.38 -2.81 -11.32
C ARG A 45 14.82 -2.03 -10.14
N TYR A 46 13.60 -1.53 -10.31
CA TYR A 46 12.86 -0.75 -9.34
C TYR A 46 11.39 -1.17 -9.32
N VAL A 47 10.68 -0.88 -8.24
CA VAL A 47 9.22 -0.95 -8.21
C VAL A 47 8.66 0.46 -8.18
N MET A 48 7.81 0.79 -9.13
CA MET A 48 7.04 2.04 -9.12
C MET A 48 5.61 1.73 -8.71
N ARG A 49 5.15 2.42 -7.67
CA ARG A 49 3.79 2.29 -7.14
C ARG A 49 3.03 3.60 -7.35
N LEU A 50 1.89 3.49 -8.00
CA LEU A 50 0.93 4.57 -8.23
C LEU A 50 -0.37 4.29 -7.49
N PRO A 51 -1.03 5.31 -6.91
CA PRO A 51 -2.38 5.16 -6.37
C PRO A 51 -3.33 4.67 -7.47
N GLY A 52 -4.08 3.62 -7.18
CA GLY A 52 -5.08 3.10 -8.11
C GLY A 52 -6.24 4.08 -8.30
N ALA A 53 -6.87 4.03 -9.47
CA ALA A 53 -8.07 4.80 -9.76
C ALA A 53 -9.20 4.49 -8.75
N SER A 54 -10.00 5.50 -8.41
CA SER A 54 -11.20 5.35 -7.57
C SER A 54 -10.93 4.86 -6.14
N THR A 55 -9.77 5.19 -5.57
CA THR A 55 -9.37 4.79 -4.21
C THR A 55 -9.58 5.89 -3.17
N GLU A 56 -10.26 6.98 -3.55
CA GLU A 56 -10.47 8.16 -2.71
C GLU A 56 -11.38 7.85 -1.52
N LEU A 57 -12.33 6.93 -1.70
CA LEU A 57 -13.27 6.49 -0.66
C LEU A 57 -12.67 5.44 0.31
N LEU A 58 -11.42 5.02 0.11
CA LEU A 58 -10.76 4.01 0.96
C LEU A 58 -9.97 4.63 2.13
N SER A 59 -10.15 5.93 2.37
CA SER A 59 -9.53 6.70 3.45
C SER A 59 -8.00 6.54 3.52
N ILE A 60 -7.35 6.47 2.34
CA ILE A 60 -5.89 6.28 2.23
C ILE A 60 -5.18 7.63 2.21
N ASP A 61 -4.54 7.99 3.33
CA ASP A 61 -3.66 9.15 3.42
C ASP A 61 -2.28 8.84 2.82
N ARG A 62 -1.98 9.46 1.67
CA ARG A 62 -0.73 9.27 0.91
C ARG A 62 0.50 9.81 1.65
N ALA A 63 0.36 10.89 2.41
CA ALA A 63 1.45 11.43 3.21
C ALA A 63 1.77 10.53 4.41
N ASN A 64 0.75 9.91 5.00
CA ASN A 64 0.91 8.87 6.03
C ASN A 64 1.60 7.63 5.45
N GLU A 65 1.18 7.18 4.27
CA GLU A 65 1.77 6.04 3.58
C GLU A 65 3.26 6.26 3.26
N LEU A 66 3.63 7.40 2.69
CA LEU A 66 5.03 7.71 2.39
C LEU A 66 5.89 7.73 3.66
N TYR A 67 5.38 8.35 4.74
CA TYR A 67 6.07 8.38 6.02
C TYR A 67 6.28 6.96 6.58
N ASN A 68 5.22 6.16 6.64
CA ASN A 68 5.26 4.82 7.21
C ASN A 68 6.14 3.88 6.36
N THR A 69 6.13 4.03 5.03
CA THR A 69 7.02 3.28 4.13
C THR A 69 8.49 3.59 4.41
N ARG A 70 8.84 4.88 4.58
CA ARG A 70 10.21 5.28 4.95
C ARG A 70 10.61 4.77 6.33
N ALA A 71 9.71 4.83 7.31
CA ALA A 71 9.95 4.30 8.65
C ALA A 71 10.17 2.78 8.64
N ALA A 72 9.34 2.03 7.90
CA ALA A 72 9.51 0.59 7.76
C ALA A 72 10.84 0.22 7.09
N ALA A 73 11.32 1.02 6.13
CA ALA A 73 12.60 0.80 5.47
C ALA A 73 13.80 0.85 6.45
N THR A 74 13.74 1.66 7.52
CA THR A 74 14.85 1.75 8.50
C THR A 74 15.00 0.48 9.35
N THR A 75 14.04 -0.44 9.27
CA THR A 75 14.03 -1.71 10.02
C THR A 75 14.47 -2.91 9.18
N GLY A 76 14.64 -2.71 7.86
CA GLY A 76 14.85 -3.80 6.91
C GLY A 76 13.61 -4.65 6.61
N ILE A 77 12.42 -4.23 7.10
CA ILE A 77 11.15 -4.91 6.79
C ILE A 77 10.51 -4.39 5.50
N GLY A 78 10.57 -3.07 5.28
CA GLY A 78 10.09 -2.43 4.06
C GLY A 78 11.21 -2.16 3.05
N PRO A 79 10.91 -2.06 1.75
CA PRO A 79 11.86 -1.57 0.76
C PRO A 79 12.17 -0.09 1.01
N ARG A 80 13.39 0.34 0.72
CA ARG A 80 13.77 1.75 0.68
C ARG A 80 12.94 2.51 -0.34
N VAL A 81 12.45 3.68 0.08
CA VAL A 81 11.89 4.69 -0.83
C VAL A 81 13.03 5.47 -1.45
N LEU A 82 13.25 5.27 -2.74
CA LEU A 82 14.34 5.90 -3.50
C LEU A 82 13.94 7.29 -4.01
N GLU A 83 12.68 7.43 -4.43
CA GLU A 83 12.14 8.70 -4.89
C GLU A 83 10.62 8.75 -4.66
N HIS A 84 10.08 9.96 -4.45
CA HIS A 84 8.65 10.21 -4.37
C HIS A 84 8.32 11.35 -5.35
N ILE A 85 7.25 11.19 -6.13
CA ILE A 85 6.78 12.16 -7.12
C ILE A 85 5.45 12.74 -6.62
N PRO A 86 5.45 13.89 -5.93
CA PRO A 86 4.27 14.41 -5.25
C PRO A 86 3.08 14.70 -6.16
N ALA A 87 3.34 15.12 -7.40
CA ALA A 87 2.28 15.45 -8.37
C ALA A 87 1.39 14.24 -8.72
N LEU A 88 1.88 13.01 -8.50
CA LEU A 88 1.19 11.77 -8.83
C LEU A 88 1.02 10.84 -7.61
N ASP A 89 1.49 11.29 -6.43
CA ASP A 89 1.70 10.45 -5.24
C ASP A 89 2.42 9.13 -5.55
N ALA A 90 3.32 9.14 -6.53
CA ALA A 90 4.03 7.95 -6.96
C ALA A 90 5.24 7.71 -6.06
N MET A 91 5.45 6.45 -5.65
CA MET A 91 6.64 6.02 -4.93
C MET A 91 7.50 5.12 -5.80
N ILE A 92 8.79 5.43 -5.89
CA ILE A 92 9.80 4.56 -6.49
C ILE A 92 10.55 3.88 -5.35
N LEU A 93 10.47 2.56 -5.32
CA LEU A 93 11.00 1.69 -4.29
C LEU A 93 12.14 0.84 -4.86
N GLU A 94 13.06 0.43 -3.99
CA GLU A 94 14.04 -0.59 -4.37
C GLU A 94 13.35 -1.91 -4.76
N PHE A 95 13.88 -2.59 -5.77
CA PHE A 95 13.40 -3.91 -6.13
C PHE A 95 14.03 -4.97 -5.21
N ILE A 96 13.20 -5.79 -4.58
CA ILE A 96 13.63 -6.91 -3.75
C ILE A 96 13.54 -8.20 -4.59
N PRO A 97 14.67 -8.83 -4.96
CA PRO A 97 14.64 -10.09 -5.69
C PRO A 97 14.15 -11.21 -4.77
N GLY A 98 13.01 -11.80 -5.09
CA GLY A 98 12.48 -12.94 -4.36
C GLY A 98 11.05 -13.28 -4.74
N PRO A 99 10.55 -14.45 -4.31
CA PRO A 99 9.16 -14.82 -4.50
C PRO A 99 8.25 -14.04 -3.56
N THR A 100 7.04 -13.71 -4.02
CA THR A 100 5.95 -13.25 -3.16
C THR A 100 5.32 -14.42 -2.42
N MET A 101 4.85 -14.19 -1.20
CA MET A 101 4.14 -15.21 -0.44
C MET A 101 2.74 -15.48 -1.03
N SER A 102 2.31 -16.74 -0.96
CA SER A 102 0.94 -17.18 -1.22
C SER A 102 0.29 -17.73 0.05
N ALA A 103 -1.05 -17.83 0.06
CA ALA A 103 -1.79 -18.43 1.16
C ALA A 103 -1.29 -19.83 1.55
N ALA A 104 -0.82 -20.62 0.58
CA ALA A 104 -0.22 -21.94 0.84
C ALA A 104 1.14 -21.81 1.54
N THR A 105 2.03 -20.95 1.06
CA THR A 105 3.37 -20.77 1.66
C THR A 105 3.34 -20.21 3.09
N LEU A 106 2.30 -19.43 3.42
CA LEU A 106 2.12 -18.82 4.74
C LEU A 106 1.70 -19.83 5.83
N ARG A 107 1.17 -21.00 5.46
CA ARG A 107 0.64 -21.99 6.43
C ARG A 107 1.73 -22.79 7.15
N SER A 108 2.98 -22.72 6.71
CA SER A 108 4.05 -23.48 7.37
C SER A 108 4.45 -22.83 8.69
N ARG A 109 4.74 -23.65 9.71
CA ARG A 109 5.21 -23.18 11.02
C ARG A 109 6.45 -22.29 10.91
N ALA A 110 7.43 -22.71 10.11
CA ALA A 110 8.65 -21.94 9.89
C ALA A 110 8.36 -20.55 9.29
N MET A 111 7.36 -20.43 8.40
CA MET A 111 6.97 -19.12 7.87
C MET A 111 6.26 -18.27 8.91
N ALA A 112 5.39 -18.87 9.73
CA ALA A 112 4.74 -18.17 10.85
C ALA A 112 5.76 -17.60 11.83
N GLU A 113 6.80 -18.38 12.19
CA GLU A 113 7.90 -17.93 13.05
C GLU A 113 8.66 -16.75 12.42
N ARG A 114 8.99 -16.83 11.12
CA ARG A 114 9.65 -15.73 10.39
C ARG A 114 8.79 -14.46 10.34
N MET A 115 7.48 -14.58 10.15
CA MET A 115 6.56 -13.43 10.16
C MET A 115 6.49 -12.78 11.55
N ALA A 116 6.41 -13.59 12.61
CA ALA A 116 6.40 -13.09 13.98
C ALA A 116 7.66 -12.25 14.28
N GLU A 117 8.84 -12.70 13.84
CA GLU A 117 10.08 -11.93 13.99
C GLU A 117 10.10 -10.64 13.16
N SER A 118 9.46 -10.62 11.98
CA SER A 118 9.27 -9.39 11.22
C SER A 118 8.33 -8.40 11.93
N PHE A 119 7.22 -8.88 12.49
CA PHE A 119 6.28 -8.04 13.25
C PHE A 119 6.93 -7.47 14.51
N LYS A 120 7.67 -8.28 15.28
CA LYS A 120 8.40 -7.79 16.47
C LYS A 120 9.35 -6.65 16.12
N ARG A 121 10.13 -6.80 15.05
CA ARG A 121 11.06 -5.76 14.58
C ARG A 121 10.33 -4.49 14.17
N LEU A 122 9.22 -4.62 13.44
CA LEU A 122 8.43 -3.46 13.02
C LEU A 122 7.75 -2.77 14.21
N HIS A 123 7.20 -3.52 15.18
CA HIS A 123 6.53 -2.97 16.37
C HIS A 123 7.50 -2.31 17.35
N ALA A 124 8.78 -2.68 17.33
CA ALA A 124 9.83 -2.04 18.11
C ALA A 124 10.45 -0.80 17.43
N ALA A 125 10.04 -0.49 16.19
CA ALA A 125 10.56 0.62 15.41
C ALA A 125 9.93 1.96 15.82
N PRO A 126 10.42 3.10 15.28
CA PRO A 126 9.76 4.39 15.48
C PRO A 126 8.28 4.33 15.11
N ARG A 127 7.46 5.02 15.90
CA ARG A 127 6.02 5.07 15.69
C ARG A 127 5.68 5.59 14.30
N PHE A 128 4.68 4.96 13.69
CA PHE A 128 4.02 5.48 12.50
C PHE A 128 3.32 6.81 12.81
N ARG A 129 3.04 7.57 11.74
CA ARG A 129 2.59 8.96 11.86
C ARG A 129 1.22 9.10 12.51
N LYS A 130 0.34 8.11 12.33
CA LYS A 130 -1.02 8.08 12.86
C LYS A 130 -1.28 6.75 13.56
N ASP A 131 -2.15 6.79 14.57
CA ASP A 131 -2.74 5.59 15.13
C ASP A 131 -3.83 5.05 14.18
N PHE A 132 -4.01 3.74 14.21
CA PHE A 132 -5.07 3.06 13.46
C PHE A 132 -6.17 2.64 14.43
N ASP A 133 -7.40 3.08 14.15
CA ASP A 133 -8.58 2.75 14.93
C ASP A 133 -9.61 2.07 14.03
N MET A 134 -9.78 0.76 14.23
CA MET A 134 -10.71 -0.05 13.44
C MET A 134 -12.17 0.36 13.67
N PHE A 135 -12.52 0.83 14.87
CA PHE A 135 -13.90 1.15 15.22
C PHE A 135 -14.33 2.45 14.55
N ARG A 136 -13.49 3.47 14.61
CA ARG A 136 -13.74 4.73 13.89
C ARG A 136 -13.77 4.50 12.38
N LEU A 137 -12.90 3.64 11.85
CA LEU A 137 -12.89 3.30 10.42
C LEU A 137 -14.17 2.58 9.98
N ILE A 138 -14.71 1.66 10.80
CA ILE A 138 -16.00 1.01 10.53
C ILE A 138 -17.13 2.05 10.46
N GLU A 139 -17.18 2.99 11.40
CA GLU A 139 -18.18 4.06 11.39
C GLU A 139 -18.08 4.94 10.14
N GLU A 140 -16.86 5.32 9.75
CA GLU A 140 -16.60 6.09 8.53
C GLU A 140 -17.09 5.35 7.28
N TYR A 141 -16.77 4.06 7.14
CA TYR A 141 -17.24 3.28 6.00
C TYR A 141 -18.75 3.11 5.98
N LEU A 142 -19.40 2.95 7.13
CA LEU A 142 -20.87 2.87 7.18
C LEU A 142 -21.54 4.19 6.80
N TRP A 143 -20.93 5.32 7.18
CA TRP A 143 -21.38 6.61 6.71
C TRP A 143 -21.25 6.73 5.19
N ILE A 144 -20.08 6.42 4.61
CA ILE A 144 -19.86 6.42 3.15
C ILE A 144 -20.89 5.53 2.44
N VAL A 145 -21.09 4.31 2.94
CA VAL A 145 -22.05 3.35 2.39
C VAL A 145 -23.49 3.90 2.41
N GLY A 146 -23.87 4.58 3.50
CA GLY A 146 -25.16 5.26 3.62
C GLY A 146 -25.32 6.41 2.62
N GLU A 147 -24.32 7.28 2.50
CA GLU A 147 -24.32 8.41 1.55
C GLU A 147 -24.41 7.95 0.09
N HIS A 148 -23.84 6.79 -0.23
CA HIS A 148 -23.84 6.21 -1.57
C HIS A 148 -24.91 5.14 -1.80
N GLU A 149 -25.83 4.95 -0.85
CA GLU A 149 -26.93 3.98 -0.92
C GLU A 149 -26.48 2.55 -1.29
N VAL A 150 -25.28 2.16 -0.83
CA VAL A 150 -24.72 0.83 -1.12
C VAL A 150 -25.44 -0.22 -0.27
N ALA A 151 -25.93 -1.27 -0.93
CA ALA A 151 -26.58 -2.37 -0.23
C ALA A 151 -25.59 -3.09 0.71
N ILE A 152 -25.99 -3.28 1.96
CA ILE A 152 -25.27 -4.09 2.96
C ILE A 152 -26.10 -5.32 3.32
N PRO A 153 -25.47 -6.38 3.87
CA PRO A 153 -26.22 -7.53 4.36
C PRO A 153 -27.28 -7.14 5.39
N ASP A 154 -28.48 -7.71 5.29
CA ASP A 154 -29.63 -7.37 6.14
C ASP A 154 -29.33 -7.55 7.64
N ASP A 155 -28.45 -8.50 7.99
CA ASP A 155 -28.08 -8.80 9.37
C ASP A 155 -26.89 -7.96 9.89
N TYR A 156 -26.29 -7.10 9.05
CA TYR A 156 -25.08 -6.34 9.39
C TYR A 156 -25.31 -5.45 10.62
N SER A 157 -26.39 -4.66 10.61
CA SER A 157 -26.74 -3.74 11.71
C SER A 157 -26.92 -4.45 13.04
N ALA A 158 -27.40 -5.70 13.02
CA ALA A 158 -27.56 -6.51 14.22
C ALA A 158 -26.21 -6.95 14.84
N ARG A 159 -25.10 -6.87 14.10
CA ARG A 159 -23.75 -7.17 14.60
C ARG A 159 -23.05 -5.97 15.25
N LEU A 160 -23.48 -4.74 14.96
CA LEU A 160 -22.83 -3.53 15.47
C LEU A 160 -22.77 -3.43 17.01
N PRO A 161 -23.76 -3.90 17.79
CA PRO A 161 -23.62 -3.96 19.24
C PRO A 161 -22.42 -4.79 19.72
N LEU A 162 -22.14 -5.94 19.08
CA LEU A 162 -20.98 -6.77 19.41
C LEU A 162 -19.66 -6.06 19.11
N VAL A 163 -19.60 -5.28 18.03
CA VAL A 163 -18.41 -4.46 17.72
C VAL A 163 -18.13 -3.45 18.83
N LYS A 164 -19.18 -2.82 19.39
CA LYS A 164 -19.06 -1.91 20.54
C LYS A 164 -18.63 -2.60 21.83
N GLU A 165 -19.04 -3.85 22.03
CA GLU A 165 -18.56 -4.66 23.17
C GLU A 165 -17.07 -4.98 23.05
N ILE A 166 -16.62 -5.33 21.84
CA ILE A 166 -15.19 -5.55 21.56
C ILE A 166 -14.39 -4.26 21.79
N GLU A 167 -14.89 -3.10 21.35
CA GLU A 167 -14.25 -1.80 21.56
C GLU A 167 -14.05 -1.48 23.05
N ARG A 168 -15.01 -1.81 23.90
CA ARG A 168 -14.89 -1.57 25.35
C ARG A 168 -13.90 -2.50 26.05
N ALA A 169 -13.51 -3.59 25.41
CA ALA A 169 -12.66 -4.62 25.99
C ALA A 169 -11.16 -4.46 25.64
N VAL A 170 -10.82 -3.54 24.74
CA VAL A 170 -9.45 -3.22 24.30
C VAL A 170 -9.01 -1.85 24.80
#